data_AF-A0A848X0V1-F1
#
_entry.id   AF-A0A848X0V1-F1
#
_cell.length_a   1.000
_cell.length_b   1.000
_cell.length_c   1.000
_cell.angle_alpha   90.00
_cell.angle_beta   90.00
_cell.angle_gamma   90.00
#
_symmetry.space_group_name_H-M   'P 1'
#
loop_
_entity.id
_entity.type
_entity.pdbx_description
1 polymer ?
#
loop_
_entity_poly.entity_id
_entity_poly.type
_entity_poly.pdbx_seq_one_letter_code
_entity_poly.pdbx_strand_id
1 'polypeptide(L)' 'MENKSLALLSKACFVLGFASIIASIAVWFLTGGTEVESRAHAERFGIFVGLWAPTFFILSNRFGRFAESKA' A
#
# COMPACT_ATOMS: atom_id res chain seq x y z
N MET A 1 -21.97 -2.60 -15.15
CA MET A 1 -21.25 -1.48 -14.51
C MET A 1 -20.30 -1.96 -13.41
N GLU A 2 -20.68 -2.96 -12.61
CA GLU A 2 -19.86 -3.55 -11.54
C GLU A 2 -18.43 -3.95 -11.94
N ASN A 3 -18.24 -4.58 -13.10
CA ASN A 3 -16.91 -5.07 -13.52
C ASN A 3 -15.91 -3.94 -13.79
N LYS A 4 -16.37 -2.80 -14.32
CA LYS A 4 -15.51 -1.62 -14.56
C LYS A 4 -15.03 -1.05 -13.22
N SER A 5 -15.91 -0.99 -12.22
CA SER A 5 -15.55 -0.55 -10.86
C SER A 5 -14.56 -1.51 -10.20
N LEU A 6 -14.75 -2.82 -10.33
CA LEU A 6 -13.81 -3.83 -9.80
C LEU A 6 -12.43 -3.76 -10.49
N ALA A 7 -12.41 -3.58 -11.81
CA ALA A 7 -11.17 -3.41 -12.57
C ALA A 7 -10.43 -2.11 -12.17
N LEU A 8 -11.17 -1.02 -11.92
CA LEU A 8 -10.58 0.23 -11.41
C LEU A 8 -10.01 0.04 -10.00
N LEU A 9 -10.74 -0.66 -9.12
CA LEU A 9 -10.31 -0.96 -7.75
C LEU A 9 -9.05 -1.83 -7.74
N SER A 10 -8.97 -2.83 -8.63
CA SER A 10 -7.79 -3.67 -8.83
C SER A 10 -6.56 -2.82 -9.17
N LYS A 11 -6.66 -1.95 -10.18
CA LYS A 11 -5.58 -1.03 -10.58
C LYS A 11 -5.20 -0.06 -9.46
N ALA A 12 -6.18 0.47 -8.74
CA ALA A 12 -5.94 1.36 -7.61
C ALA A 12 -5.18 0.65 -6.49
N CYS A 13 -5.60 -0.55 -6.10
CA CYS A 13 -4.89 -1.37 -5.12
C CYS A 13 -3.46 -1.71 -5.58
N PHE A 14 -3.24 -1.97 -6.86
CA PHE A 14 -1.89 -2.21 -7.38
C PHE A 14 -0.98 -0.99 -7.17
N VAL A 15 -1.44 0.20 -7.55
CA VAL A 15 -0.69 1.44 -7.35
C VAL A 15 -0.48 1.75 -5.87
N LEU A 16 -1.50 1.53 -5.04
CA LEU A 16 -1.42 1.73 -3.58
C LEU A 16 -0.38 0.81 -2.93
N GLY A 17 -0.18 -0.40 -3.45
CA GLY A 17 0.87 -1.30 -2.98
C GLY A 17 2.27 -0.71 -3.16
N PHE A 18 2.57 -0.16 -4.34
CA PHE A 18 3.84 0.55 -4.56
C PHE A 18 3.92 1.86 -3.78
N ALA A 19 2.84 2.62 -3.69
CA ALA A 19 2.78 3.85 -2.92
C ALA A 19 3.08 3.61 -1.44
N SER A 20 2.60 2.50 -0.86
CA SER A 20 2.89 2.07 0.51
C SER A 20 4.38 1.81 0.74
N ILE A 21 5.08 1.19 -0.21
CA ILE A 21 6.53 0.98 -0.13
C ILE A 21 7.27 2.33 -0.13
N ILE A 22 6.94 3.21 -1.06
CA ILE A 22 7.56 4.55 -1.16
C ILE A 22 7.29 5.36 0.11
N ALA A 23 6.06 5.32 0.61
CA ALA A 23 5.68 6.01 1.85
C ALA A 23 6.46 5.49 3.06
N SER A 24 6.67 4.17 3.17
CA SER A 24 7.49 3.56 4.23
C SER A 24 8.93 4.10 4.22
N ILE A 25 9.54 4.16 3.02
CA ILE A 25 10.88 4.73 2.85
C ILE A 25 10.90 6.22 3.18
N ALA A 26 9.91 6.98 2.72
CA ALA A 26 9.80 8.42 2.99
C ALA A 26 9.68 8.72 4.49
N VAL A 27 8.87 7.95 5.24
CA VAL A 27 8.73 8.07 6.69
C VAL A 27 10.07 7.88 7.40
N TRP A 28 10.84 6.87 6.97
CA TRP A 28 12.18 6.62 7.53
C TRP A 28 13.14 7.77 7.23
N PHE A 29 13.16 8.27 5.98
CA PHE A 29 14.02 9.39 5.59
C PHE A 29 13.69 10.70 6.33
N LEU A 30 12.40 11.02 6.47
CA LEU A 30 11.96 12.28 7.09
C LEU A 30 12.22 12.31 8.61
N THR A 31 12.25 11.15 9.26
CA THR A 31 12.30 11.08 10.73
C THR A 31 13.61 10.50 11.28
N GLY A 32 14.54 10.09 10.42
CA GLY A 32 15.83 9.53 10.81
C GLY A 32 16.79 10.51 11.51
N GLY A 33 16.47 11.81 11.59
CA GLY A 33 17.47 12.86 11.88
C GLY A 33 17.26 13.77 13.10
N THR A 34 16.14 13.74 13.82
CA THR A 34 15.82 14.84 14.76
C THR A 34 15.85 14.49 16.25
N GLU A 35 15.30 13.36 16.72
CA GLU A 35 15.30 12.98 18.15
C GLU A 35 15.26 11.44 18.31
N VAL A 36 15.81 10.89 19.39
CA VAL A 36 15.83 9.42 19.62
C VAL A 36 14.41 8.86 19.77
N GLU A 37 13.55 9.59 20.46
CA GLU A 37 12.13 9.25 20.67
C GLU A 37 11.33 9.29 19.34
N SER A 38 11.64 10.26 18.46
CA SER A 38 10.96 10.42 17.17
C SER A 38 11.40 9.35 16.17
N ARG A 39 12.67 8.91 16.22
CA ARG A 39 13.17 7.78 15.42
C ARG A 39 12.43 6.48 15.72
N ALA A 40 12.27 6.12 16.99
CA ALA A 40 11.60 4.87 17.37
C ALA A 40 10.13 4.84 16.91
N HIS A 41 9.43 5.97 16.98
CA HIS A 41 8.05 6.09 16.48
C HIS A 41 7.98 5.98 14.96
N ALA A 42 8.89 6.62 14.24
CA ALA A 42 8.88 6.58 12.78
C ALA A 42 9.33 5.25 12.20
N GLU A 43 10.27 4.55 12.81
CA GLU A 43 10.66 3.21 12.38
C GLU A 43 9.47 2.25 12.50
N ARG A 44 8.71 2.33 13.61
CA ARG A 44 7.47 1.54 13.80
C ARG A 44 6.39 1.91 12.79
N PHE A 45 6.17 3.20 12.55
CA PHE A 45 5.18 3.67 11.59
C PHE A 45 5.56 3.30 10.15
N GLY A 46 6.84 3.44 9.78
CA GLY A 46 7.36 3.04 8.48
C GLY A 46 7.18 1.55 8.21
N ILE A 47 7.49 0.69 9.19
CA ILE A 47 7.23 -0.75 9.09
C ILE A 47 5.74 -1.03 8.93
N PHE A 48 4.89 -0.40 9.73
CA PHE A 48 3.44 -0.57 9.64
C PHE A 48 2.89 -0.18 8.27
N VAL A 49 3.32 0.96 7.72
CA VAL A 49 2.92 1.41 6.38
C VAL A 49 3.46 0.47 5.30
N GLY A 50 4.69 -0.04 5.43
CA GLY A 50 5.28 -0.99 4.49
C GLY A 50 4.54 -2.33 4.44
N LEU A 51 3.97 -2.77 5.57
CA LEU A 51 3.15 -3.99 5.65
C LEU A 51 1.81 -3.88 4.92
N TRP A 52 1.37 -2.68 4.52
CA TRP A 52 0.16 -2.53 3.72
C TRP A 52 0.34 -2.98 2.26
N ALA A 53 1.57 -2.95 1.73
CA ALA A 53 1.87 -3.36 0.37
C ALA A 53 1.38 -4.78 0.02
N PRO A 54 1.71 -5.84 0.78
CA PRO A 54 1.21 -7.19 0.49
C PRO A 54 -0.33 -7.26 0.52
N THR A 55 -0.98 -6.56 1.45
CA THR A 55 -2.46 -6.49 1.50
C THR A 55 -3.04 -5.88 0.23
N PHE A 56 -2.49 -4.75 -0.21
CA PHE A 56 -2.93 -4.08 -1.43
C PHE A 56 -2.69 -4.93 -2.69
N PHE A 57 -1.56 -5.63 -2.79
CA PHE A 57 -1.31 -6.53 -3.91
C PHE A 57 -2.26 -7.75 -3.93
N ILE A 58 -2.56 -8.33 -2.77
CA ILE A 58 -3.53 -9.42 -2.66
C ILE A 58 -4.94 -8.94 -3.08
N LEU A 59 -5.36 -7.77 -2.61
CA LEU A 59 -6.63 -7.16 -2.99
C LEU A 59 -6.70 -6.85 -4.48
N SER A 60 -5.63 -6.27 -5.04
CA SER A 60 -5.50 -6.01 -6.48
C SER A 60 -5.76 -7.26 -7.30
N ASN A 61 -5.05 -8.35 -6.97
CA ASN A 61 -5.19 -9.62 -7.67
C ASN A 61 -6.61 -10.20 -7.52
N ARG A 62 -7.20 -10.11 -6.33
CA ARG A 62 -8.53 -10.64 -6.08
C ARG A 62 -9.61 -9.86 -6.82
N PHE A 63 -9.54 -8.53 -6.84
CA PHE A 63 -10.48 -7.70 -7.60
C PHE A 63 -10.32 -7.89 -9.12
N GLY A 64 -9.09 -8.09 -9.61
CA GLY A 64 -8.83 -8.43 -11.01
C GLY A 64 -9.51 -9.73 -11.42
N ARG A 65 -9.33 -10.79 -10.61
CA ARG A 65 -9.98 -12.10 -10.85
C ARG A 65 -11.50 -12.02 -10.81
N PHE A 66 -12.08 -11.25 -9.89
CA PHE A 66 -13.53 -11.08 -9.84
C PHE A 66 -14.07 -10.26 -11.02
N ALA A 67 -13.33 -9.28 -11.51
CA ALA A 67 -13.70 -8.51 -12.69
C ALA A 67 -13.69 -9.38 -13.95
N GLU A 68 -12.73 -10.30 -14.09
CA GLU A 68 -12.67 -11.27 -15.19
C GLU A 68 -13.76 -12.34 -15.11
N SER A 69 -13.98 -12.91 -13.92
CA SER A 69 -15.02 -13.96 -13.74
C SER A 69 -16.45 -13.48 -14.02
N LYS A 70 -16.71 -12.17 -13.90
CA LYS A 70 -18.02 -11.57 -14.17
C LYS A 70 -18.12 -10.95 -15.58
N ALA A 71 -17.04 -10.96 -16.36
CA ALA A 71 -17.03 -10.43 -17.73
C ALA A 71 -17.53 -11.48 -18.72
#